data_AF-A0A849TXP8-F1
#
_entry.id   AF-A0A849TXP8-F1
#
_cell.length_a   1.000
_cell.length_b   1.000
_cell.length_c   1.000
_cell.angle_alpha   90.00
_cell.angle_beta   90.00
_cell.angle_gamma   90.00
#
_symmetry.space_group_name_H-M   'P 1'
#
loop_
_entity.id
_entity.type
_entity.pdbx_description
1 polymer ?
#
loop_
_entity_poly.entity_id
_entity_poly.type
_entity_poly.pdbx_seq_one_letter_code
_entity_poly.pdbx_strand_id
1 'polypeptide(L)'
;LFFGHITNFINAELWGKASNAPCAMVFPGAGPAPRHPSQLYEAGLEGAALFVICAWLIYKRDALKRPGIVAGTFTAGYGIARTFCEIFREADTSPWAIFPFLSPGMLYSLPMIAAGVYLILQSLKQPITKS
;
A
#
# COMPACT_ATOMS: atom_id res chain seq x y z
N LEU A 1 3.85 -6.86 -6.59
CA LEU A 1 4.00 -5.94 -5.45
C LEU A 1 4.97 -6.50 -4.42
N PHE A 2 4.62 -7.55 -3.66
CA PHE A 2 5.48 -8.15 -2.62
C PHE A 2 6.94 -8.41 -3.04
N PHE A 3 7.16 -9.24 -4.05
CA PHE A 3 8.51 -9.63 -4.46
C PHE A 3 9.33 -8.46 -5.02
N GLY A 4 8.70 -7.50 -5.69
CA GLY A 4 9.39 -6.29 -6.18
C GLY A 4 9.94 -5.45 -5.03
N HIS A 5 9.14 -5.28 -3.97
CA HIS A 5 9.56 -4.55 -2.77
C HIS A 5 10.64 -5.29 -1.97
N ILE A 6 10.61 -6.62 -1.96
CA ILE A 6 11.70 -7.42 -1.39
C ILE A 6 13.00 -7.25 -2.19
N THR A 7 12.93 -7.23 -3.52
CA THR A 7 14.11 -6.96 -4.36
C THR A 7 14.68 -5.58 -4.06
N ASN A 8 13.84 -4.55 -3.91
CA ASN A 8 14.28 -3.21 -3.53
C ASN A 8 14.99 -3.22 -2.16
N PHE A 9 14.49 -4.00 -1.21
CA PHE A 9 15.15 -4.18 0.08
C PHE A 9 16.51 -4.88 -0.04
N ILE A 10 16.61 -5.96 -0.83
CA ILE A 10 17.86 -6.71 -1.05
C ILE A 10 18.90 -5.84 -1.76
N ASN A 11 18.48 -5.04 -2.74
CA ASN A 11 19.34 -4.11 -3.46
C ASN A 11 19.66 -2.85 -2.65
N ALA A 12 19.07 -2.70 -1.46
CA ALA A 12 19.14 -1.50 -0.66
C ALA A 12 18.75 -0.25 -1.46
N GLU A 13 17.61 -0.24 -2.15
CA GLU A 13 17.12 0.88 -2.95
C GLU A 13 15.79 1.43 -2.37
N LEU A 14 15.52 2.73 -2.53
CA LEU A 14 14.25 3.37 -2.11
C LEU A 14 13.97 3.28 -0.60
N TRP A 15 15.00 3.45 0.21
CA TRP A 15 14.91 3.51 1.67
C TRP A 15 14.14 4.74 2.15
N GLY A 16 13.63 4.68 3.38
CA GLY A 16 12.84 5.75 3.98
C GLY A 16 13.67 6.88 4.61
N LYS A 17 12.98 7.75 5.35
CA LYS A 17 13.58 8.84 6.11
C LYS A 17 14.56 8.33 7.16
N ALA A 18 15.58 9.13 7.45
CA ALA A 18 16.45 8.92 8.60
C ALA A 18 15.63 8.93 9.89
N SER A 19 15.87 7.95 10.76
CA SER A 19 15.08 7.74 11.95
C SER A 19 15.84 6.95 13.00
N ASN A 20 15.59 7.27 14.27
CA ASN A 20 16.12 6.54 15.42
C ASN A 20 15.14 5.47 15.93
N ALA A 21 14.15 5.09 15.11
CA ALA A 21 13.23 4.03 15.46
C ALA A 21 13.97 2.70 15.69
N PRO A 22 13.49 1.82 16.60
CA PRO A 22 14.17 0.55 16.91
C PRO A 22 14.24 -0.41 15.71
N CYS A 23 13.37 -0.21 14.71
CA CYS A 23 13.36 -0.98 13.47
C CYS A 23 14.08 -0.29 12.30
N ALA A 24 14.76 0.84 12.54
CA ALA A 24 15.56 1.51 11.53
C ALA A 24 16.85 0.72 11.25
N MET A 25 17.25 0.68 9.99
CA MET A 25 18.41 -0.08 9.52
C MET A 25 19.38 0.84 8.78
N VAL A 26 20.67 0.50 8.85
CA VAL A 26 21.70 1.19 8.05
C VAL A 26 21.80 0.47 6.71
N PHE A 27 21.54 1.20 5.62
CA PHE A 27 21.58 0.67 4.27
C PHE A 27 22.93 0.96 3.58
N PRO A 28 23.52 -0.02 2.86
CA PRO A 28 24.69 0.23 2.02
C PRO A 28 24.40 1.35 1.00
N GLY A 29 25.23 2.40 0.98
CA GLY A 29 25.06 3.54 0.05
C GLY A 29 24.15 4.68 0.53
N ALA A 30 23.44 4.52 1.66
CA ALA A 30 22.51 5.53 2.20
C ALA A 30 23.11 6.45 3.28
N GLY A 31 24.42 6.33 3.54
CA GLY A 31 25.15 7.02 4.60
C GLY A 31 25.13 6.28 5.95
N PRO A 32 25.76 6.85 7.00
CA PRO A 32 25.87 6.20 8.31
C PRO A 32 24.58 6.29 9.15
N ALA A 33 23.61 7.10 8.74
CA ALA A 33 22.39 7.31 9.48
C ALA A 33 21.42 6.12 9.31
N PRO A 34 20.82 5.61 10.40
CA PRO A 34 19.77 4.60 10.31
C PRO A 34 18.51 5.17 9.68
N ARG A 35 17.85 4.38 8.83
CA ARG A 35 16.67 4.78 8.03
C ARG A 35 15.55 3.75 8.15
N HIS A 36 14.32 4.20 7.96
CA HIS A 36 13.17 3.30 7.92
C HIS A 36 13.27 2.33 6.73
N PRO A 37 13.11 1.00 6.94
CA PRO A 37 13.02 0.03 5.85
C PRO A 37 11.63 0.09 5.21
N SER A 38 11.29 1.20 4.56
CA SER A 38 9.98 1.46 3.93
C SER A 38 9.59 0.36 2.95
N GLN A 39 10.55 -0.26 2.27
CA GLN A 39 10.35 -1.36 1.33
C GLN A 39 9.74 -2.59 2.03
N LEU A 40 10.10 -2.86 3.30
CA LEU A 40 9.49 -3.95 4.06
C LEU A 40 8.06 -3.63 4.47
N TYR A 41 7.76 -2.36 4.77
CA TYR A 41 6.39 -1.93 5.03
C TYR A 41 5.53 -2.03 3.77
N GLU A 42 6.07 -1.59 2.61
CA GLU A 42 5.41 -1.69 1.31
C GLU A 42 5.20 -3.17 0.92
N ALA A 43 6.21 -4.04 1.08
CA ALA A 43 6.07 -5.47 0.86
C ALA A 43 4.99 -6.07 1.78
N GLY A 44 5.06 -5.79 3.08
CA GLY A 44 4.13 -6.33 4.07
C GLY A 44 2.69 -5.88 3.84
N LEU A 45 2.46 -4.59 3.61
CA LEU A 45 1.12 -4.01 3.50
C LEU A 45 0.55 -4.12 2.10
N GLU A 46 1.27 -3.68 1.07
CA GLU A 46 0.78 -3.70 -0.32
C GLU A 46 0.82 -5.10 -0.95
N GLY A 47 1.69 -5.97 -0.43
CA GLY A 47 1.86 -7.33 -0.91
C GLY A 47 1.12 -8.35 -0.05
N ALA A 48 1.72 -8.70 1.08
CA ALA A 48 1.30 -9.84 1.88
C ALA A 48 -0.08 -9.63 2.53
N ALA A 49 -0.31 -8.49 3.18
CA ALA A 49 -1.57 -8.20 3.86
C ALA A 49 -2.74 -8.11 2.89
N LEU A 50 -2.60 -7.38 1.77
CA LEU A 50 -3.64 -7.31 0.74
C LEU A 50 -3.94 -8.67 0.11
N PHE A 51 -2.90 -9.46 -0.15
CA PHE A 51 -3.09 -10.82 -0.67
C PHE A 51 -3.89 -11.69 0.32
N VAL A 52 -3.53 -11.68 1.60
CA VAL A 52 -4.24 -12.44 2.65
C VAL A 52 -5.69 -11.98 2.79
N ILE A 53 -5.95 -10.67 2.79
CA ILE A 53 -7.32 -10.13 2.88
C ILE A 53 -8.15 -10.57 1.67
N CYS A 54 -7.61 -10.43 0.46
CA CYS A 54 -8.31 -10.82 -0.76
C CYS A 54 -8.54 -12.34 -0.82
N ALA A 55 -7.53 -13.13 -0.48
CA ALA A 55 -7.63 -14.59 -0.42
C ALA A 55 -8.69 -15.02 0.61
N TRP A 56 -8.71 -14.40 1.79
CA TRP A 56 -9.73 -14.67 2.81
C TRP A 56 -11.14 -14.34 2.30
N LEU A 57 -11.33 -13.19 1.63
CA LEU A 57 -12.62 -12.84 1.03
C LEU A 57 -13.06 -13.84 -0.04
N ILE A 58 -12.14 -14.32 -0.87
CA ILE A 58 -12.42 -15.29 -1.93
C ILE A 58 -12.79 -16.65 -1.31
N TYR A 59 -11.93 -17.21 -0.45
CA TYR A 59 -12.05 -18.58 0.04
C TYR A 59 -13.04 -18.75 1.21
N LYS A 60 -13.25 -17.72 2.03
CA LYS A 60 -14.15 -17.81 3.21
C LYS A 60 -15.48 -17.09 3.03
N ARG A 61 -15.59 -16.14 2.09
CA ARG A 61 -16.79 -15.32 1.93
C ARG A 61 -17.43 -15.44 0.55
N ASP A 62 -16.92 -16.33 -0.30
CA ASP A 62 -17.38 -16.51 -1.69
C ASP A 62 -17.50 -15.16 -2.42
N ALA A 63 -16.60 -14.21 -2.13
CA ALA A 63 -16.72 -12.83 -2.60
C ALA A 63 -16.69 -12.73 -4.14
N LEU A 64 -16.23 -13.78 -4.84
CA LEU A 64 -16.30 -13.90 -6.29
C LEU A 64 -17.75 -13.95 -6.83
N LYS A 65 -18.72 -14.37 -6.02
CA LYS A 65 -20.15 -14.36 -6.42
C LYS A 65 -20.74 -12.95 -6.54
N ARG A 66 -20.01 -11.92 -6.08
CA ARG A 66 -20.36 -10.51 -6.23
C ARG A 66 -19.20 -9.77 -6.93
N PRO A 67 -19.24 -9.66 -8.27
CA PRO A 67 -18.18 -8.96 -8.99
C PRO A 67 -18.08 -7.52 -8.48
N GLY A 68 -16.91 -7.12 -8.00
CA GLY A 68 -16.64 -5.79 -7.43
C GLY A 68 -16.17 -5.78 -5.97
N ILE A 69 -16.51 -6.77 -5.15
CA ILE A 69 -16.03 -6.81 -3.74
C ILE A 69 -14.51 -6.98 -3.68
N VAL A 70 -13.98 -7.99 -4.38
CA VAL A 70 -12.53 -8.30 -4.36
C VAL A 70 -11.74 -7.16 -5.02
N ALA A 71 -12.18 -6.71 -6.19
CA ALA A 71 -11.53 -5.61 -6.92
C ALA A 71 -11.56 -4.30 -6.11
N GLY A 72 -12.72 -3.94 -5.54
CA GLY A 72 -12.83 -2.74 -4.71
C GLY A 72 -12.02 -2.82 -3.42
N THR A 73 -11.96 -3.99 -2.78
CA THR A 73 -11.13 -4.21 -1.58
C THR A 73 -9.65 -4.09 -1.89
N PHE A 74 -9.19 -4.66 -2.99
CA PHE A 74 -7.81 -4.53 -3.44
C PHE A 74 -7.45 -3.06 -3.70
N THR A 75 -8.27 -2.34 -4.48
CA THR A 75 -8.02 -0.95 -4.83
C THR A 75 -8.04 -0.02 -3.62
N ALA A 76 -9.05 -0.15 -2.74
CA ALA A 76 -9.14 0.66 -1.53
C ALA A 76 -8.02 0.32 -0.54
N GLY A 77 -7.75 -0.97 -0.33
CA GLY A 77 -6.70 -1.43 0.56
C GLY A 77 -5.30 -1.00 0.09
N TYR A 78 -5.05 -1.03 -1.22
CA TYR A 78 -3.80 -0.53 -1.80
C TYR A 78 -3.63 0.97 -1.56
N GLY A 79 -4.65 1.79 -1.81
CA GLY A 79 -4.55 3.23 -1.53
C GLY A 79 -4.31 3.53 -0.04
N ILE A 80 -4.91 2.77 0.87
CA ILE A 80 -4.68 2.91 2.31
C ILE A 80 -3.24 2.54 2.67
N ALA A 81 -2.75 1.38 2.19
CA ALA A 81 -1.38 0.93 2.42
C ALA A 81 -0.37 1.94 1.89
N ARG A 82 -0.59 2.45 0.67
CA ARG A 82 0.28 3.45 0.03
C ARG A 82 0.34 4.76 0.80
N THR A 83 -0.81 5.23 1.31
CA THR A 83 -0.90 6.41 2.18
C THR A 83 -0.11 6.22 3.48
N PHE A 84 -0.22 5.04 4.11
CA PHE A 84 0.52 4.72 5.33
C PHE A 84 2.04 4.63 5.08
N CYS A 85 2.46 3.91 4.05
CA CYS A 85 3.88 3.75 3.69
C CYS A 85 4.55 5.09 3.37
N GLU A 86 3.83 6.05 2.78
CA GLU A 86 4.43 7.33 2.44
C GLU A 86 4.79 8.22 3.64
N ILE A 87 4.16 8.01 4.79
CA ILE A 87 4.55 8.70 6.05
C ILE A 87 6.04 8.43 6.35
N PHE A 88 6.49 7.20 6.08
CA PHE A 88 7.84 6.72 6.36
C PHE A 88 8.84 6.96 5.21
N ARG A 89 8.35 7.26 4.00
CA ARG A 89 9.21 7.58 2.85
C ARG A 89 9.80 8.97 2.96
N GLU A 90 11.01 9.14 2.43
CA GLU A 90 11.61 10.46 2.26
C GLU A 90 10.74 11.27 1.29
N ALA A 91 10.49 12.54 1.60
CA ALA A 91 9.67 13.38 0.75
C ALA A 91 10.50 13.66 -0.50
N ASP A 92 10.24 12.90 -1.57
CA ASP A 92 10.84 13.15 -2.88
C ASP A 92 10.60 14.62 -3.25
N THR A 93 11.59 15.25 -3.88
CA THR A 93 11.59 16.65 -4.34
C THR A 93 10.48 16.86 -5.38
N SER A 94 9.24 16.90 -4.91
CA SER A 94 8.05 17.01 -5.73
C SER A 94 7.59 18.46 -5.73
N PRO A 95 7.03 18.98 -6.84
CA PRO A 95 6.43 20.32 -6.88
C PRO A 95 5.37 20.56 -5.79
N TRP A 96 4.82 19.46 -5.25
CA TRP A 96 3.78 19.45 -4.22
C TRP A 96 4.33 19.49 -2.78
N ALA A 97 5.66 19.52 -2.59
CA ALA A 97 6.31 19.61 -1.28
C ALA A 97 5.97 20.91 -0.49
N ILE A 98 5.19 21.81 -1.09
CA ILE A 98 4.63 23.02 -0.48
C ILE A 98 3.60 22.65 0.62
N PHE A 99 2.94 21.50 0.50
CA PHE A 99 2.05 20.98 1.53
C PHE A 99 2.77 19.91 2.36
N PRO A 100 3.24 20.21 3.59
CA PRO A 100 4.06 19.29 4.38
C PRO A 100 3.33 18.00 4.79
N PHE A 101 2.00 17.96 4.63
CA PHE A 101 1.13 16.83 4.93
C PHE A 101 0.58 16.13 3.68
N LEU A 102 0.85 16.64 2.47
CA LEU A 102 0.27 16.12 1.23
C LEU A 102 1.37 15.60 0.30
N SER A 103 1.70 14.32 0.43
CA SER A 103 2.61 13.69 -0.51
C SER A 103 1.91 13.34 -1.83
N PRO A 104 2.64 13.24 -2.95
CA PRO A 104 2.07 12.78 -4.22
C PRO A 104 1.39 11.40 -4.08
N GLY A 105 2.00 10.49 -3.31
CA GLY A 105 1.42 9.18 -3.02
C GLY A 105 0.05 9.27 -2.32
N MET A 106 -0.13 10.20 -1.38
CA MET A 106 -1.43 10.42 -0.73
C MET A 106 -2.47 10.98 -1.71
N LEU A 107 -2.07 11.96 -2.54
CA LEU A 107 -2.96 12.58 -3.52
C LEU A 107 -3.52 11.55 -4.52
N TYR A 108 -2.67 10.64 -5.02
CA TYR A 108 -3.10 9.57 -5.92
C TYR A 108 -3.85 8.44 -5.20
N SER A 109 -3.58 8.23 -3.91
CA SER A 109 -4.27 7.21 -3.12
C SER A 109 -5.72 7.57 -2.80
N LEU A 110 -6.04 8.85 -2.58
CA LEU A 110 -7.41 9.30 -2.29
C LEU A 110 -8.45 8.90 -3.35
N PRO A 111 -8.25 9.17 -4.67
CA PRO A 111 -9.21 8.75 -5.69
C PRO A 111 -9.27 7.22 -5.82
N MET A 112 -8.17 6.50 -5.58
CA MET A 112 -8.18 5.03 -5.56
C MET A 112 -9.03 4.48 -4.40
N ILE A 113 -8.90 5.05 -3.20
CA ILE A 113 -9.71 4.67 -2.04
C ILE A 113 -11.19 4.93 -2.34
N ALA A 114 -11.52 6.12 -2.84
CA ALA A 114 -12.90 6.48 -3.19
C ALA A 114 -13.49 5.53 -4.25
N ALA A 115 -12.74 5.22 -5.31
CA ALA A 115 -13.16 4.29 -6.35
C ALA A 115 -13.34 2.85 -5.80
N GLY A 116 -12.43 2.39 -4.96
CA GLY A 116 -12.52 1.06 -4.34
C GLY A 116 -13.74 0.93 -3.43
N VAL A 117 -13.99 1.92 -2.58
CA VAL A 117 -15.19 1.98 -1.72
C VAL A 117 -16.46 2.02 -2.55
N TYR A 118 -16.49 2.83 -3.61
CA TYR A 118 -17.63 2.90 -4.52
C TYR A 118 -17.95 1.53 -5.16
N LEU A 119 -16.93 0.81 -5.63
CA LEU A 119 -17.10 -0.53 -6.21
C LEU A 119 -17.65 -1.54 -5.20
N ILE A 120 -17.16 -1.50 -3.94
CA ILE A 120 -17.68 -2.37 -2.88
C ILE A 120 -19.16 -2.06 -2.62
N LEU A 121 -19.50 -0.80 -2.41
CA LEU A 121 -20.88 -0.39 -2.13
C LEU A 121 -21.83 -0.73 -3.27
N GLN A 122 -21.39 -0.57 -4.51
CA GLN A 122 -22.18 -0.92 -5.69
C GLN A 122 -22.35 -2.44 -5.82
N SER A 123 -21.32 -3.22 -5.50
CA SER A 123 -21.37 -4.69 -5.55
C SER A 123 -22.27 -5.29 -4.46
N LEU A 124 -22.36 -4.64 -3.29
CA LEU A 124 -23.28 -5.04 -2.21
C LEU A 124 -24.76 -4.84 -2.57
N LYS A 125 -25.07 -3.92 -3.48
CA LYS A 125 -26.44 -3.69 -3.98
C LYS A 125 -26.87 -4.69 -5.05
N GLN A 126 -25.93 -5.39 -5.68
CA GLN A 126 -26.24 -6.32 -6.75
C GLN A 126 -26.58 -7.71 -6.20
N PRO A 127 -27.56 -8.41 -6.80
CA PRO A 127 -27.88 -9.78 -6.43
C PRO A 127 -26.66 -10.68 -6.68
N ILE A 128 -26.53 -11.72 -5.87
CA ILE A 128 -25.44 -12.70 -5.98
C ILE A 128 -25.56 -13.38 -7.34
N THR A 129 -24.50 -13.28 -8.17
CA THR A 129 -24.45 -14.00 -9.45
C THR A 129 -24.44 -15.49 -9.14
N LYS A 130 -25.50 -16.20 -9.56
CA LYS A 130 -25.56 -17.66 -9.47
C LYS A 130 -24.62 -18.23 -10.53
N SER A 131 -23.58 -18.93 -10.08
CA SER A 131 -22.76 -19.82 -10.90
C SER A 131 -23.50 -21.12 -11.19
#